data_AF-A0A1I6J6W9-F1
#
_entry.id   AF-A0A1I6J6W9-F1
#
_cell.length_a   1.000
_cell.length_b   1.000
_cell.length_c   1.000
_cell.angle_alpha   90.00
_cell.angle_beta   90.00
_cell.angle_gamma   90.00
#
_symmetry.space_group_name_H-M   'P 1'
#
loop_
_entity.id
_entity.type
_entity.pdbx_description
1 polymer ?
#
loop_
_entity_poly.entity_id
_entity_poly.type
_entity_poly.pdbx_seq_one_letter_code
_entity_poly.pdbx_strand_id
1 'polypeptide(L)'
;MTMTRETASIWEQGGVPVRLVFRGERWRPVDTPIPLTREPDAMPAALTHPPERLLGWRIRACSASDELVTVDIVRVDGGWVVEHVWS
;
A
#
# COMPACT_ATOMS: atom_id res chain seq x y z
N MET A 1 -10.45 -1.56 12.33
CA MET A 1 -9.88 -0.73 11.24
C MET A 1 -9.63 0.65 11.79
N THR A 2 -8.40 1.13 11.69
CA THR A 2 -7.99 2.47 12.15
C THR A 2 -7.49 3.25 10.96
N MET A 3 -8.01 4.47 10.79
CA MET A 3 -7.55 5.40 9.75
C MET A 3 -6.37 6.21 10.27
N THR A 4 -5.32 6.38 9.47
CA THR A 4 -4.11 7.13 9.84
C THR A 4 -3.51 7.84 8.64
N ARG A 5 -2.46 8.65 8.87
CA ARG A 5 -1.60 9.26 7.83
C ARG A 5 -0.13 9.20 8.24
N GLU A 6 0.21 8.17 9.01
CA GLU A 6 1.56 7.93 9.47
C GLU A 6 2.48 7.56 8.31
N THR A 7 3.66 8.17 8.27
CA THR A 7 4.66 7.92 7.24
C THR A 7 5.14 6.48 7.29
N ALA A 8 5.33 5.89 6.12
CA ALA A 8 5.96 4.61 5.95
C ALA A 8 7.01 4.68 4.82
N SER A 9 7.91 3.71 4.81
CA SER A 9 8.86 3.50 3.72
C SER A 9 8.73 2.08 3.24
N ILE A 10 8.79 1.86 1.93
CA ILE A 10 8.77 0.53 1.33
C ILE A 10 10.01 0.31 0.48
N TRP A 11 10.38 -0.96 0.35
CA TRP A 11 11.34 -1.43 -0.63
C TRP A 11 10.61 -2.36 -1.58
N GLU A 12 10.84 -2.15 -2.86
CA GLU A 12 10.17 -2.89 -3.92
C GLU A 12 11.17 -3.80 -4.64
N GLN A 13 10.70 -4.97 -5.07
CA GLN A 13 11.39 -5.84 -6.01
C GLN A 13 10.44 -6.08 -7.19
N GLY A 14 10.87 -5.75 -8.40
CA GLY A 14 10.00 -5.86 -9.58
C GLY A 14 8.75 -4.98 -9.49
N GLY A 15 8.80 -3.87 -8.74
CA GLY A 15 7.66 -2.99 -8.50
C GLY A 15 6.68 -3.46 -7.43
N VAL A 16 6.95 -4.59 -6.76
CA VAL A 16 6.09 -5.14 -5.69
C VAL A 16 6.78 -4.94 -4.33
N PRO A 17 6.08 -4.48 -3.27
CA PRO A 17 6.66 -4.34 -1.93
C PRO A 17 7.20 -5.67 -1.37
N VAL A 18 8.44 -5.67 -0.90
CA VAL A 18 9.09 -6.81 -0.23
C VAL A 18 9.52 -6.51 1.21
N ARG A 19 9.47 -5.24 1.61
CA ARG A 19 9.73 -4.78 2.99
C ARG A 19 9.04 -3.44 3.19
N LEU A 20 8.58 -3.18 4.42
CA LEU A 20 8.19 -1.85 4.85
C LEU A 20 8.71 -1.50 6.25
N VAL A 21 8.85 -0.20 6.50
CA VAL A 21 9.04 0.36 7.84
C VAL A 21 7.82 1.20 8.17
N PHE A 22 7.16 0.90 9.27
CA PHE A 22 5.95 1.56 9.76
C PHE A 22 6.03 1.64 11.29
N ARG A 23 5.75 2.83 11.86
CA ARG A 23 5.89 3.12 13.30
C ARG A 23 7.27 2.82 13.89
N GLY A 24 8.31 3.06 13.09
CA GLY A 24 9.70 2.78 13.49
C GLY A 24 10.07 1.29 13.50
N GLU A 25 9.13 0.40 13.18
CA GLU A 25 9.34 -1.04 13.15
C GLU A 25 9.44 -1.56 11.71
N ARG A 26 10.20 -2.65 11.53
CA ARG A 26 10.36 -3.34 10.26
C ARG A 26 9.33 -4.45 10.13
N TRP A 27 8.64 -4.45 9.00
CA TRP A 27 7.64 -5.45 8.66
C TRP A 27 8.01 -6.15 7.35
N ARG A 28 7.70 -7.44 7.24
CA ARG A 28 7.89 -8.24 6.04
C ARG A 28 6.53 -8.70 5.52
N PRO A 29 6.18 -8.47 4.25
CA PRO A 29 5.00 -9.07 3.66
C PRO A 29 4.99 -10.59 3.86
N VAL A 30 3.86 -11.14 4.29
CA VAL A 30 3.68 -12.60 4.44
C VAL A 30 2.96 -13.24 3.25
N ASP A 31 2.29 -12.41 2.45
CA ASP A 31 1.60 -12.77 1.22
C ASP A 31 1.95 -11.74 0.13
N THR A 32 1.57 -12.00 -1.12
CA THR A 32 1.76 -11.05 -2.23
C THR A 32 0.94 -9.77 -1.98
N PRO A 33 1.57 -8.58 -1.94
CA PRO A 33 0.86 -7.31 -1.85
C PRO A 33 -0.19 -7.14 -2.95
N ILE A 34 -1.33 -6.58 -2.58
CA ILE A 34 -2.44 -6.35 -3.51
C ILE A 34 -2.41 -4.89 -3.96
N PRO A 35 -2.38 -4.60 -5.28
CA PRO A 35 -2.47 -3.24 -5.79
C PRO A 35 -3.76 -2.54 -5.32
N LEU A 36 -3.64 -1.30 -4.86
CA LEU A 36 -4.79 -0.41 -4.67
C LEU A 36 -4.88 0.48 -5.91
N THR A 37 -5.91 0.28 -6.73
CA THR A 37 -6.14 1.06 -7.95
C THR A 37 -7.38 1.93 -7.83
N ARG A 38 -7.42 3.00 -8.62
CA ARG A 38 -8.62 3.84 -8.79
C ARG A 38 -8.92 4.02 -10.26
N GLU A 39 -10.19 3.89 -10.61
CA GLU A 39 -10.72 4.27 -11.90
C GLU A 39 -10.75 5.80 -12.05
N PRO A 40 -10.35 6.37 -13.20
CA PRO A 40 -10.42 7.81 -13.46
C PRO A 40 -11.86 8.33 -13.39
N ASP A 41 -12.04 9.53 -12.81
CA ASP A 41 -13.36 10.14 -12.61
C ASP A 41 -14.06 10.56 -13.93
N ALA A 42 -13.35 10.61 -15.06
CA ALA A 42 -13.91 10.96 -16.37
C ALA A 42 -13.35 10.06 -17.48
N MET A 43 -14.25 9.32 -18.13
CA MET A 43 -13.95 8.52 -19.33
C MET A 43 -14.36 9.30 -20.58
N PRO A 44 -13.45 9.57 -21.52
CA PRO A 44 -13.84 9.86 -22.90
C PRO A 44 -14.58 8.63 -23.45
N ALA A 45 -15.76 8.82 -24.06
CA ALA A 45 -16.61 7.73 -24.55
C ALA A 45 -15.93 6.77 -25.57
N ALA A 46 -14.75 7.15 -26.08
CA ALA A 46 -13.94 6.38 -27.00
C ALA A 46 -12.91 5.44 -26.32
N LEU A 47 -12.73 5.51 -25.00
CA LEU A 47 -11.81 4.65 -24.24
C LEU A 47 -12.64 3.60 -23.47
N THR A 48 -12.56 2.33 -23.89
CA THR A 48 -13.31 1.23 -23.26
C THR A 48 -12.65 0.66 -22.00
N HIS A 49 -11.39 1.04 -21.73
CA HIS A 49 -10.69 0.72 -20.49
C HIS A 49 -9.83 1.92 -20.08
N PRO A 50 -10.13 2.58 -18.94
CA PRO A 50 -9.23 3.56 -18.40
C PRO A 50 -7.95 2.88 -17.89
N PRO A 51 -6.77 3.50 -18.01
CA PRO A 51 -5.62 3.03 -17.27
C PRO A 51 -5.91 3.19 -15.77
N GLU A 52 -6.03 2.08 -15.06
CA GLU A 52 -6.11 2.06 -13.61
C GLU A 52 -4.87 2.74 -13.02
N ARG A 53 -5.07 3.78 -12.22
CA ARG A 53 -3.94 4.44 -11.54
C ARG A 53 -3.64 3.68 -10.26
N LEU A 54 -2.41 3.15 -10.13
CA LEU A 54 -1.90 2.61 -8.88
C LEU A 54 -1.81 3.72 -7.83
N LEU A 55 -2.62 3.61 -6.78
CA LEU A 55 -2.60 4.47 -5.60
C LEU A 55 -1.60 3.95 -4.56
N GLY A 56 -1.48 2.63 -4.46
CA GLY A 56 -0.53 1.98 -3.57
C GLY A 56 -0.80 0.51 -3.37
N TRP A 57 -0.68 0.02 -2.13
CA TRP A 57 -0.70 -1.41 -1.84
C TRP A 57 -1.48 -1.72 -0.56
N ARG A 58 -2.24 -2.81 -0.58
CA ARG A 58 -2.61 -3.53 0.62
C ARG A 58 -1.55 -4.57 0.93
N ILE A 59 -0.97 -4.48 2.12
CA ILE A 59 0.12 -5.34 2.56
C ILE A 59 -0.29 -6.02 3.86
N ARG A 60 -0.33 -7.36 3.85
CA ARG A 60 -0.33 -8.16 5.08
C ARG A 60 1.11 -8.47 5.43
N ALA A 61 1.56 -8.08 6.62
CA ALA A 61 2.96 -8.17 7.02
C ALA A 61 3.14 -8.67 8.45
N CYS A 62 4.31 -9.25 8.70
CA CYS A 62 4.74 -9.75 10.00
C CYS A 62 5.93 -8.94 10.50
N SER A 63 5.93 -8.63 11.81
CA SER A 63 7.03 -7.96 12.50
C SER A 63 8.16 -8.94 12.89
N ALA A 64 9.19 -8.45 13.58
CA ALA A 64 10.23 -9.34 14.12
C ALA A 64 9.76 -10.13 15.35
N SER A 65 8.66 -9.72 15.98
CA SER A 65 8.07 -10.30 17.18
C SER A 65 6.85 -11.18 16.85
N ASP A 66 6.71 -11.63 15.60
CA ASP A 66 5.59 -12.42 15.09
C ASP A 66 4.21 -11.74 15.17
N GLU A 67 4.16 -10.40 15.25
CA GLU A 67 2.92 -9.65 15.14
C GLU A 67 2.48 -9.51 13.69
N LEU A 68 1.19 -9.74 13.42
CA LEU A 68 0.60 -9.57 12.10
C LEU A 68 -0.19 -8.27 12.01
N VAL A 69 -0.03 -7.59 10.88
CA VAL A 69 -0.84 -6.41 10.54
C VAL A 69 -1.23 -6.48 9.07
N THR A 70 -2.40 -5.94 8.74
CA THR A 70 -2.71 -5.55 7.37
C THR A 70 -2.74 -4.02 7.30
N VAL A 71 -2.11 -3.45 6.28
CA VAL A 71 -2.09 -2.01 6.05
C VAL A 71 -2.40 -1.67 4.61
N ASP A 72 -3.10 -0.56 4.40
CA ASP A 72 -3.17 0.09 3.10
C ASP A 72 -2.18 1.24 3.12
N ILE A 73 -1.20 1.17 2.22
CA ILE A 73 -0.21 2.21 2.04
C ILE A 73 -0.45 2.87 0.69
N VAL A 74 -0.48 4.20 0.66
CA VAL A 74 -0.69 4.98 -0.57
C VAL A 74 0.46 5.94 -0.80
N ARG A 75 0.72 6.22 -2.07
CA ARG A 75 1.72 7.19 -2.48
C ARG A 75 1.14 8.59 -2.38
N VAL A 76 1.85 9.47 -1.69
CA VAL A 76 1.54 10.91 -1.57
C VAL A 76 2.74 11.72 -2.04
N ASP A 77 2.58 13.03 -2.14
CA ASP A 77 3.69 13.92 -2.42
C ASP A 77 4.76 13.78 -1.33
N GLY A 78 5.95 13.31 -1.72
CA GLY A 78 7.09 13.13 -0.81
C GLY A 78 7.25 11.74 -0.20
N GLY A 79 6.38 10.76 -0.49
CA GLY A 79 6.63 9.38 -0.06
C GLY A 79 5.38 8.50 0.06
N TRP A 80 5.36 7.69 1.10
CA TRP A 80 4.30 6.74 1.38
C TRP A 80 3.69 6.99 2.75
N VAL A 81 2.38 6.84 2.86
CA VAL A 81 1.65 6.91 4.13
C VAL A 81 0.75 5.70 4.27
N VAL A 82 0.61 5.21 5.50
CA VAL A 82 -0.43 4.24 5.82
C VAL A 82 -1.75 4.97 6.00
N GLU A 83 -2.76 4.62 5.23
CA GLU A 83 -4.11 5.17 5.35
C GLU A 83 -5.00 4.35 6.27
N HIS A 84 -4.85 3.03 6.23
CA HIS A 84 -5.65 2.12 7.03
C HIS A 84 -4.79 1.04 7.67
N VAL A 85 -5.14 0.69 8.90
CA VAL A 85 -4.56 -0.42 9.66
C VAL A 85 -5.68 -1.36 10.08
N TRP A 86 -5.49 -2.66 9.85
CA TRP A 86 -6.30 -3.75 10.39
C TRP A 86 -5.41 -4.65 11.25
N SER A 87 -5.80 -4.78 12.52
CA SER A 87 -5.19 -5.61 13.56
C SER A 87 -6.20 -6.63 14.05
#